data_AF-A0A4W6F3W9-F1
#
_entry.id   AF-A0A4W6F3W9-F1
#
_cell.length_a   1.000
_cell.length_b   1.000
_cell.length_c   1.000
_cell.angle_alpha   90.00
_cell.angle_beta   90.00
_cell.angle_gamma   90.00
#
_symmetry.space_group_name_H-M   'P 1'
#
loop_
_entity.id
_entity.type
_entity.pdbx_description
1 polymer ?
#
loop_
_entity_poly.entity_id
_entity_poly.type
_entity_poly.pdbx_seq_one_letter_code
_entity_poly.pdbx_strand_id
1 'polypeptide(L)'
;MVRLKARYLLCEINVSDRNHLLRLTDTSISAAVKTTVARIHGDYGRALCSIGFSGTIRTCQKFLIRYNTQQLRRMLPKCKNEEEKQQIRKAILNCSLTQGNKEAYDDELESEEDEEE
;
A
#
# COMPACT_ATOMS: atom_id res chain seq x y z
N MET A 1 -17.68 -11.13 -22.40
CA MET A 1 -17.28 -11.19 -20.98
C MET A 1 -16.98 -9.78 -20.48
N VAL A 2 -17.66 -9.26 -19.46
CA VAL A 2 -17.53 -7.86 -19.01
C VAL A 2 -16.65 -7.80 -17.76
N ARG A 3 -15.59 -6.98 -17.78
CA ARG A 3 -14.64 -6.81 -16.67
C ARG A 3 -15.06 -5.64 -15.77
N LEU A 4 -15.03 -5.83 -14.45
CA LEU A 4 -15.22 -4.75 -13.48
C LEU A 4 -13.96 -3.88 -13.38
N LYS A 5 -14.10 -2.58 -13.63
CA LYS A 5 -12.97 -1.63 -13.58
C LYS A 5 -12.79 -1.08 -12.18
N ALA A 6 -11.81 -1.60 -11.45
CA ALA A 6 -11.43 -1.09 -10.13
C ALA A 6 -10.72 0.27 -10.24
N ARG A 7 -10.94 1.15 -9.25
CA ARG A 7 -10.20 2.40 -9.04
C ARG A 7 -9.56 2.37 -7.66
N TYR A 8 -8.28 2.73 -7.58
CA TYR A 8 -7.50 2.68 -6.36
C TYR A 8 -7.20 4.08 -5.82
N LEU A 9 -7.23 4.23 -4.49
CA LEU A 9 -6.83 5.43 -3.78
C LEU A 9 -5.76 5.06 -2.75
N LEU A 10 -4.74 5.91 -2.62
CA LEU A 10 -3.73 5.83 -1.57
C LEU A 10 -3.96 6.97 -0.59
N CYS A 11 -3.94 6.67 0.71
CA CYS A 11 -4.05 7.65 1.77
C CYS A 11 -2.94 7.43 2.80
N GLU A 12 -2.29 8.51 3.20
CA GLU A 12 -1.30 8.51 4.28
C GLU A 12 -1.97 9.00 5.56
N ILE A 13 -1.81 8.25 6.66
CA ILE A 13 -2.30 8.63 7.99
C ILE A 13 -1.07 8.98 8.83
N ASN A 14 -0.90 10.26 9.14
CA ASN A 14 0.19 10.71 9.99
C ASN A 14 -0.29 10.79 11.44
N VAL A 15 0.37 10.05 12.33
CA VAL A 15 0.06 10.00 13.77
C VAL A 15 1.30 10.38 14.55
N SER A 16 1.21 11.43 15.36
CA SER A 16 2.34 11.93 16.14
C SER A 16 2.78 10.96 17.25
N ASP A 17 1.83 10.24 17.87
CA ASP A 17 2.11 9.31 18.98
C ASP A 17 2.16 7.85 18.54
N ARG A 18 3.22 7.15 18.94
CA ARG A 18 3.44 5.73 18.64
C ARG A 18 2.34 4.81 19.21
N ASN A 19 1.75 5.17 20.35
CA ASN A 19 0.67 4.41 20.99
C ASN A 19 -0.64 4.44 20.19
N HIS A 20 -0.87 5.50 19.42
CA HIS A 20 -2.03 5.63 18.55
C HIS A 20 -1.83 4.87 17.23
N LEU A 21 -0.58 4.67 16.80
CA LEU A 21 -0.24 3.83 15.64
C LEU A 21 -0.66 2.37 15.84
N LEU A 22 -0.50 1.83 17.06
CA LEU A 22 -0.89 0.45 17.40
C LEU A 22 -2.41 0.21 17.36
N ARG A 23 -3.22 1.28 17.37
CA ARG A 23 -4.68 1.19 17.26
C ARG A 23 -5.17 1.22 15.80
N LEU A 24 -4.29 1.52 14.84
CA LEU A 24 -4.61 1.53 13.42
C LEU A 24 -4.54 0.11 12.85
N THR A 25 -5.58 -0.68 13.12
CA THR A 25 -5.82 -1.95 12.42
C THR A 25 -6.68 -1.74 11.18
N ASP A 26 -6.58 -2.63 10.19
CA ASP A 26 -7.44 -2.59 8.99
C ASP A 26 -8.94 -2.56 9.36
N THR A 27 -9.33 -3.33 10.37
CA THR A 27 -10.70 -3.34 10.89
C THR A 27 -11.15 -2.00 11.46
N SER A 28 -10.28 -1.32 12.22
CA SER A 28 -10.57 -0.01 12.80
C SER A 28 -10.72 1.08 11.74
N ILE A 29 -9.84 1.08 10.73
CA ILE A 29 -9.83 2.04 9.62
C ILE A 29 -11.05 1.81 8.74
N SER A 30 -11.31 0.56 8.36
CA SER A 30 -12.48 0.17 7.54
C SER A 30 -13.78 0.54 8.25
N ALA A 31 -13.90 0.27 9.56
CA ALA A 31 -15.07 0.65 10.34
C ALA A 31 -15.24 2.18 10.40
N ALA A 32 -14.17 2.94 10.67
CA ALA A 32 -14.22 4.39 10.73
C ALA A 32 -14.65 5.04 9.41
N VAL A 33 -14.11 4.54 8.29
CA VAL A 33 -14.50 4.99 6.94
C VAL A 33 -15.96 4.66 6.68
N LYS A 34 -16.40 3.42 6.92
CA LYS A 34 -17.79 2.99 6.71
C LYS A 34 -18.78 3.79 7.55
N THR A 35 -18.47 4.08 8.81
CA THR A 35 -19.30 4.92 9.69
C THR A 35 -19.40 6.34 9.17
N THR A 36 -18.28 6.91 8.69
CA THR A 36 -18.25 8.26 8.13
C THR A 36 -19.06 8.34 6.83
N VAL A 37 -18.91 7.35 5.95
CA VAL A 37 -19.68 7.25 4.71
C VAL A 37 -21.17 7.06 4.99
N ALA A 38 -21.53 6.25 5.99
CA ALA A 38 -22.93 6.11 6.41
C ALA A 38 -23.51 7.45 6.89
N ARG A 39 -22.72 8.23 7.63
CA ARG A 39 -23.14 9.56 8.11
C ARG A 39 -23.34 10.56 6.97
N ILE A 40 -22.50 10.53 5.93
CA ILE A 40 -22.54 11.50 4.84
C ILE A 40 -23.50 11.07 3.71
N HIS A 41 -23.55 9.78 3.40
CA HIS A 41 -24.20 9.22 2.22
C HIS A 41 -25.29 8.17 2.53
N GLY A 42 -25.56 7.89 3.81
CA GLY A 42 -26.54 6.90 4.23
C GLY A 42 -26.11 5.45 3.99
N ASP A 43 -27.05 4.53 4.18
CA ASP A 43 -26.80 3.08 4.12
C ASP A 43 -26.38 2.61 2.72
N TYR A 44 -26.87 3.27 1.67
CA TYR A 44 -26.49 2.95 0.29
C TYR A 44 -24.99 3.21 0.05
N GLY A 45 -24.47 4.36 0.49
CA GLY A 45 -23.04 4.67 0.38
C GLY A 45 -22.17 3.69 1.18
N ARG A 46 -22.63 3.29 2.37
CA ARG A 46 -21.94 2.30 3.21
C ARG A 46 -21.84 0.93 2.54
N ALA A 47 -22.92 0.48 1.90
CA ALA A 47 -22.94 -0.81 1.19
C ALA A 47 -21.96 -0.83 0.01
N LEU A 48 -21.97 0.23 -0.82
CA LEU A 48 -21.04 0.35 -1.95
C LEU A 48 -19.56 0.36 -1.51
N CYS A 49 -19.24 1.08 -0.43
CA CYS A 49 -17.89 1.09 0.14
C CYS A 49 -17.41 -0.31 0.55
N SER A 50 -18.32 -1.16 1.04
CA SER A 50 -17.95 -2.51 1.49
C SER A 50 -17.55 -3.45 0.34
N ILE A 51 -18.05 -3.20 -0.88
CA ILE A 51 -17.75 -3.99 -2.08
C ILE A 51 -16.51 -3.46 -2.80
N GLY A 52 -16.31 -2.13 -2.81
CA GLY A 52 -15.25 -1.48 -3.58
C GLY A 52 -13.83 -1.56 -2.99
N PHE A 53 -13.68 -1.90 -1.71
CA PHE A 53 -12.36 -1.92 -1.04
C PHE A 53 -11.55 -3.22 -1.24
N SER A 54 -12.06 -4.22 -1.96
CA SER A 54 -11.33 -5.46 -2.26
C SER A 54 -10.79 -5.46 -3.70
N GLY A 55 -9.53 -5.12 -3.90
CA GLY A 55 -8.87 -5.20 -5.22
C GLY A 55 -7.36 -5.34 -5.12
N THR A 56 -6.71 -5.88 -6.15
CA THR A 56 -5.26 -6.15 -6.17
C THR A 56 -4.44 -4.99 -6.77
N ILE A 57 -3.38 -4.62 -6.05
CA ILE A 57 -2.78 -3.29 -6.04
C ILE A 57 -1.36 -3.26 -6.67
N ARG A 58 -1.09 -4.06 -7.71
CA ARG A 58 0.27 -4.18 -8.29
C ARG A 58 0.84 -2.82 -8.75
N THR A 59 0.00 -1.91 -9.27
CA THR A 59 0.41 -0.55 -9.66
C THR A 59 0.64 0.38 -8.47
N CYS A 60 -0.18 0.33 -7.41
CA CYS A 60 0.07 1.18 -6.24
C CYS A 60 1.27 0.69 -5.42
N GLN A 61 1.65 -0.59 -5.49
CA GLN A 61 2.91 -1.09 -4.92
C GLN A 61 4.13 -0.40 -5.54
N LYS A 62 4.18 -0.27 -6.88
CA LYS A 62 5.26 0.46 -7.57
C LYS A 62 5.31 1.93 -7.13
N PHE A 63 4.16 2.59 -7.01
CA PHE A 63 4.08 3.96 -6.51
C PHE A 63 4.59 4.07 -5.06
N LEU A 64 4.15 3.15 -4.18
CA LEU A 64 4.51 3.16 -2.77
C LEU A 64 6.03 3.01 -2.56
N ILE A 65 6.68 2.13 -3.32
CA ILE A 65 8.14 1.96 -3.28
C ILE A 65 8.85 3.26 -3.70
N ARG A 66 8.40 3.90 -4.78
CA ARG A 66 8.97 5.19 -5.24
C ARG A 66 8.78 6.29 -4.20
N TYR A 67 7.59 6.39 -3.62
CA TYR A 67 7.26 7.37 -2.57
C TYR A 67 8.16 7.17 -1.34
N ASN A 68 8.24 5.94 -0.82
CA ASN A 68 9.05 5.62 0.36
C ASN A 68 10.53 5.92 0.11
N THR A 69 11.06 5.58 -1.07
CA THR A 69 12.45 5.88 -1.44
C THR A 69 12.70 7.39 -1.46
N GLN A 70 11.76 8.17 -1.98
CA GLN A 70 11.87 9.64 -2.00
C GLN A 70 11.79 10.24 -0.58
N GLN A 71 10.92 9.73 0.28
CA GLN A 71 10.81 10.18 1.66
C GLN A 71 12.07 9.87 2.47
N LEU A 72 12.63 8.66 2.33
CA LEU A 72 13.90 8.29 2.97
C LEU A 72 15.07 9.19 2.53
N ARG A 73 15.16 9.52 1.24
CA ARG A 73 16.15 10.47 0.71
C ARG A 73 15.99 11.87 1.29
N ARG A 74 14.75 12.34 1.49
CA ARG A 74 14.45 13.63 2.12
C ARG A 74 14.77 13.66 3.63
N MET A 75 14.69 12.53 4.31
CA MET A 75 15.00 12.40 5.75
C MET A 75 16.51 12.35 6.03
N LEU A 76 17.30 11.76 5.13
CA LEU A 76 18.75 11.57 5.29
C LEU A 76 19.55 12.83 5.70
N PRO A 77 19.30 14.05 5.16
CA PRO A 77 19.99 15.27 5.61
C PRO A 77 19.49 15.82 6.95
N LYS A 78 18.33 15.38 7.44
CA LYS A 78 17.72 15.87 8.70
C LYS A 78 18.13 15.05 9.92
N CYS A 79 18.70 13.86 9.72
CA CYS A 79 19.12 12.96 10.79
C CYS A 79 20.41 13.47 11.47
N LYS A 80 20.39 13.57 12.81
CA LYS A 80 21.54 13.98 13.62
C LYS A 80 22.42 12.80 14.05
N ASN A 81 21.85 11.61 14.19
CA ASN A 81 22.56 10.39 14.59
C ASN A 81 23.12 9.63 13.38
N GLU A 82 24.34 9.11 13.50
CA GLU A 82 24.95 8.27 12.46
C GLU A 82 24.28 6.88 12.35
N GLU A 83 23.77 6.34 13.45
CA GLU A 83 23.02 5.07 13.45
C GLU A 83 21.74 5.16 12.60
N GLU A 84 20.97 6.24 12.75
CA GLU A 84 19.76 6.50 11.96
C GLU A 84 20.11 6.64 10.47
N LYS A 85 21.20 7.34 10.14
CA LYS A 85 21.67 7.46 8.75
C LYS A 85 22.04 6.11 8.15
N GLN A 86 22.71 5.23 8.91
CA GLN A 86 23.05 3.89 8.47
C GLN A 86 21.80 3.03 8.22
N GLN A 87 20.80 3.11 9.09
CA GLN A 87 19.51 2.43 8.92
C GLN A 87 18.78 2.91 7.66
N ILE A 88 18.71 4.23 7.43
CA ILE A 88 18.07 4.80 6.25
C ILE A 88 18.82 4.38 4.97
N ARG A 89 20.17 4.37 4.96
CA ARG A 89 20.97 3.87 3.83
C ARG A 89 20.67 2.41 3.52
N LYS A 90 20.60 1.56 4.56
CA LYS A 90 20.24 0.14 4.43
C LYS A 90 18.81 -0.03 3.87
N ALA A 91 17.86 0.77 4.34
CA ALA A 91 16.49 0.74 3.85
C ALA A 91 16.38 1.16 2.37
N ILE A 92 17.12 2.19 1.94
CA ILE A 92 17.18 2.61 0.53
C ILE A 92 17.77 1.51 -0.37
N LEU A 93 18.85 0.85 0.09
CA LEU A 93 19.45 -0.28 -0.62
C LEU A 93 18.44 -1.45 -0.76
N ASN A 94 17.75 -1.81 0.33
CA ASN A 94 16.77 -2.90 0.32
C ASN A 94 15.58 -2.62 -0.61
N CYS A 95 15.07 -1.38 -0.63
CA CYS A 95 13.99 -0.98 -1.55
C CYS A 95 14.42 -1.02 -3.03
N SER A 96 15.72 -0.94 -3.31
CA SER A 96 16.27 -0.98 -4.68
C SER A 96 16.51 -2.41 -5.16
N LEU A 97 16.85 -3.34 -4.25
CA LEU A 97 17.16 -4.75 -4.56
C LEU A 97 15.93 -5.63 -4.83
N THR A 98 14.76 -5.29 -4.29
CA THR A 98 13.49 -6.02 -4.57
C THR A 98 13.01 -5.91 -6.01
N GLN A 99 13.64 -5.07 -6.83
CA GLN A 99 13.30 -4.90 -8.24
C GLN A 99 13.89 -5.99 -9.13
N GLY A 100 14.98 -6.67 -8.71
CA GLY A 100 15.62 -7.74 -9.49
C GLY A 100 15.08 -9.16 -9.25
N ASN A 101 14.35 -9.41 -8.14
CA ASN A 101 13.89 -10.77 -7.79
C ASN A 101 12.44 -11.06 -8.20
N LYS A 102 11.71 -10.10 -8.79
CA LYS A 102 10.27 -10.25 -9.12
C LYS A 102 10.02 -10.63 -10.58
N GLU A 103 11.01 -10.48 -11.45
CA GLU A 103 10.94 -10.95 -12.84
C GLU A 103 10.94 -12.48 -12.94
N ALA A 104 11.49 -13.18 -11.92
CA ALA A 104 11.51 -14.64 -11.87
C ALA A 104 10.21 -15.31 -11.37
N TYR A 105 9.18 -14.54 -10.98
CA TYR A 105 7.93 -15.09 -10.43
C TYR A 105 6.69 -14.79 -11.30
N ASP A 106 6.83 -13.97 -12.35
CA ASP A 106 5.76 -13.78 -13.34
C ASP A 106 5.84 -14.86 -14.46
N ASP A 107 6.99 -15.47 -14.75
CA ASP A 107 7.13 -16.54 -15.77
C ASP A 107 6.48 -17.88 -15.37
N GLU A 108 6.28 -18.14 -14.07
CA GLU A 108 5.73 -19.42 -13.57
C GLU A 108 4.20 -19.40 -13.44
N LEU A 109 3.56 -18.25 -13.66
CA LEU A 109 2.09 -18.11 -13.71
C LEU A 109 1.56 -18.02 -15.14
N GLU A 110 2.40 -17.75 -16.14
CA GLU A 110 2.00 -17.80 -17.56
C GLU A 110 2.12 -19.22 -18.16
N SER A 111 2.84 -20.14 -17.52
CA SER A 111 2.99 -21.52 -18.03
C SER A 111 1.87 -22.49 -17.63
N GLU A 112 1.00 -22.14 -16.66
CA GLU A 112 -0.11 -23.02 -16.23
C GLU A 112 -1.46 -22.71 -16.91
N GLU A 113 -1.53 -21.74 -17.82
CA GLU A 113 -2.78 -21.39 -18.55
C GLU A 113 -2.88 -22.02 -19.96
N ASP A 114 -1.86 -22.75 -20.45
CA ASP A 114 -1.79 -23.23 -21.85
C ASP A 114 -1.93 -24.78 -22.06
N GLU A 115 -2.37 -25.56 -21.07
CA GLU A 115 -2.59 -27.04 -21.23
C GLU A 115 -4.06 -27.50 -21.18
N GLU A 116 -5.04 -26.68 -21.57
CA GLU A 116 -6.39 -27.17 -21.86
C GLU A 116 -6.97 -26.61 -23.17
N GLU A 117 -6.59 -27.21 -24.31
CA GLU A 117 -7.47 -27.36 -25.49
C GLU A 117 -7.17 -28.64 -26.29
#